data_AF-A0A9F2R2U3-F1
#
_entry.id   AF-A0A9F2R2U3-F1
#
_cell.length_a   1.000
_cell.length_b   1.000
_cell.length_c   1.000
_cell.angle_alpha   90.00
_cell.angle_beta   90.00
_cell.angle_gamma   90.00
#
_symmetry.space_group_name_H-M   'P 1'
#
loop_
_entity.id
_entity.type
_entity.pdbx_description
1 polymer ?
#
loop_
_entity_poly.entity_id
_entity_poly.type
_entity_poly.pdbx_seq_one_letter_code
_entity_poly.pdbx_strand_id
1 'polypeptide(L)'
;MAALSKSIPHNCYEIGHTWHPHCGRAFMHVTQGALGESLRIYGTLYLIAAILRKRKLDYYLNKLLPEILQSTSFLTANGSLYILFFCTLRRILGKFYFWSPGFGAALPASYIAILIERKSRRGLLTIYMANLATETLFRMGVSRGMITPVRHGEVLLFCVTAALFMFFFRYVVNTFLTLS
;
A
#
# COMPACT_ATOMS: atom_id res chain seq x y z
N MET A 1 -10.14 -14.58 22.36
CA MET A 1 -9.83 -14.90 20.95
C MET A 1 -11.05 -15.38 20.14
N ALA A 2 -12.27 -14.86 20.41
CA ALA A 2 -13.51 -15.27 19.70
C ALA A 2 -13.96 -14.28 18.60
N ALA A 3 -13.31 -13.13 18.46
CA ALA A 3 -13.72 -12.09 17.50
C ALA A 3 -13.29 -12.39 16.05
N LEU A 4 -12.25 -13.21 15.87
CA LEU A 4 -11.60 -13.42 14.57
C LEU A 4 -12.35 -14.45 13.70
N SER A 5 -13.06 -15.39 14.33
CA SER A 5 -13.91 -16.40 13.68
C SER A 5 -15.35 -15.94 13.45
N LYS A 6 -15.73 -14.73 13.91
CA LYS A 6 -17.08 -14.21 13.71
C LYS A 6 -17.33 -14.03 12.21
N SER A 7 -18.19 -14.87 11.65
CA SER A 7 -18.52 -14.85 10.23
C SER A 7 -19.58 -13.79 9.96
N ILE A 8 -19.35 -12.99 8.93
CA ILE A 8 -20.27 -11.98 8.43
C ILE A 8 -20.93 -12.56 7.18
N PRO A 9 -22.26 -12.82 7.20
CA PRO A 9 -22.97 -13.49 6.11
C PRO A 9 -23.34 -12.53 4.96
N HIS A 10 -22.50 -11.54 4.67
CA HIS A 10 -22.74 -10.56 3.63
C HIS A 10 -22.02 -10.93 2.33
N ASN A 11 -22.52 -10.42 1.22
CA ASN A 11 -21.91 -10.58 -0.10
C ASN A 11 -20.79 -9.57 -0.34
N CYS A 12 -19.92 -9.87 -1.30
CA CYS A 12 -18.83 -8.97 -1.70
C CYS A 12 -19.36 -7.61 -2.21
N TYR A 13 -20.54 -7.61 -2.82
CA TYR A 13 -21.27 -6.40 -3.19
C TYR A 13 -21.62 -5.52 -2.00
N GLU A 14 -22.14 -6.11 -0.91
CA GLU A 14 -22.63 -5.35 0.26
C GLU A 14 -21.50 -4.72 1.08
N ILE A 15 -20.30 -5.30 1.02
CA ILE A 15 -19.16 -4.85 1.85
C ILE A 15 -18.10 -4.11 1.03
N GLY A 16 -17.69 -4.68 -0.11
CA GLY A 16 -16.47 -4.28 -0.80
C GLY A 16 -16.65 -3.52 -2.10
N HIS A 17 -17.73 -3.80 -2.85
CA HIS A 17 -17.97 -3.17 -4.16
C HIS A 17 -19.43 -2.80 -4.40
N THR A 18 -19.97 -1.96 -3.51
CA THR A 18 -21.39 -1.54 -3.48
C THR A 18 -21.86 -0.79 -4.72
N TRP A 19 -20.96 -0.32 -5.57
CA TRP A 19 -21.27 0.37 -6.83
C TRP A 19 -21.61 -0.58 -8.00
N HIS A 20 -21.21 -1.85 -7.96
CA HIS A 20 -21.54 -2.80 -9.03
C HIS A 20 -21.68 -4.24 -8.50
N PRO A 21 -22.77 -4.98 -8.80
CA PRO A 21 -22.97 -6.34 -8.28
C PRO A 21 -21.98 -7.38 -8.84
N HIS A 22 -21.37 -7.11 -9.99
CA HIS A 22 -20.44 -8.03 -10.65
C HIS A 22 -18.99 -7.75 -10.24
N CYS A 23 -18.32 -8.71 -9.59
CA CYS A 23 -16.94 -8.58 -9.12
C CYS A 23 -15.95 -8.19 -10.23
N GLY A 24 -16.10 -8.78 -11.44
CA GLY A 24 -15.21 -8.50 -12.56
C GLY A 24 -15.35 -7.05 -13.07
N ARG A 25 -16.58 -6.53 -13.11
CA ARG A 25 -16.82 -5.14 -13.51
C ARG A 25 -16.35 -4.17 -12.41
N ALA A 26 -16.54 -4.52 -11.15
CA ALA A 26 -16.00 -3.76 -10.02
C ALA A 26 -14.47 -3.66 -10.07
N PHE A 27 -13.79 -4.79 -10.36
CA PHE A 27 -12.34 -4.83 -10.57
C PHE A 27 -11.90 -3.91 -11.72
N MET A 28 -12.56 -3.99 -12.87
CA MET A 28 -12.22 -3.14 -14.02
C MET A 28 -12.43 -1.66 -13.72
N HIS A 29 -13.52 -1.30 -13.05
CA HIS A 29 -13.82 0.07 -12.67
C HIS A 29 -12.76 0.65 -11.72
N VAL A 30 -12.35 -0.13 -10.72
CA VAL A 30 -11.29 0.30 -9.79
C VAL A 30 -9.93 0.33 -10.47
N THR A 31 -9.65 -0.58 -11.39
CA THR A 31 -8.42 -0.54 -12.19
C THR A 31 -8.35 0.72 -13.05
N GLN A 32 -9.45 1.10 -13.71
CA GLN A 32 -9.51 2.32 -14.51
C GLN A 32 -9.37 3.59 -13.66
N GLY A 33 -10.10 3.66 -12.54
CA GLY A 33 -10.01 4.78 -11.61
C GLY A 33 -8.61 4.90 -11.00
N ALA A 34 -8.04 3.79 -10.52
CA ALA A 34 -6.71 3.76 -9.93
C ALA A 34 -5.62 4.10 -10.96
N LEU A 35 -5.77 3.67 -12.22
CA LEU A 35 -4.86 4.04 -13.29
C LEU A 35 -4.91 5.55 -13.58
N GLY A 36 -6.11 6.13 -13.65
CA GLY A 36 -6.30 7.57 -13.87
C GLY A 36 -5.69 8.42 -12.74
N GLU A 37 -5.99 8.08 -11.49
CA GLU A 37 -5.48 8.80 -10.33
C GLU A 37 -3.97 8.61 -10.14
N SER A 38 -3.45 7.40 -10.35
CA SER A 38 -2.00 7.15 -10.26
C SER A 38 -1.24 7.91 -11.35
N LEU A 39 -1.73 7.92 -12.59
CA LEU A 39 -1.17 8.75 -13.66
C LEU A 39 -1.22 10.24 -13.33
N ARG A 40 -2.29 10.71 -12.68
CA ARG A 40 -2.41 12.13 -12.27
C ARG A 40 -1.38 12.50 -11.21
N ILE A 41 -1.22 11.67 -10.17
CA ILE A 41 -0.27 11.89 -9.07
C ILE A 41 1.16 11.84 -9.60
N TYR A 42 1.54 10.73 -10.25
CA TYR A 42 2.90 10.58 -10.78
C TYR A 42 3.15 11.56 -11.92
N GLY A 43 2.21 11.73 -12.84
CA GLY A 43 2.32 12.69 -13.94
C GLY A 43 2.63 14.11 -13.45
N THR A 44 1.94 14.58 -12.41
CA THR A 44 2.19 15.90 -11.81
C THR A 44 3.59 15.99 -11.17
N LEU A 45 3.98 14.99 -10.37
CA LEU A 45 5.30 14.95 -9.74
C LEU A 45 6.44 14.97 -10.78
N TYR A 46 6.27 14.20 -11.85
CA TYR A 46 7.27 14.08 -12.89
C TYR A 46 7.28 15.28 -13.84
N LEU A 47 6.15 15.97 -14.04
CA LEU A 47 6.10 17.27 -14.72
C LEU A 47 6.93 18.31 -13.96
N ILE A 48 6.77 18.41 -12.64
CA ILE A 48 7.55 19.32 -11.80
C ILE A 48 9.04 18.94 -11.86
N ALA A 49 9.36 17.65 -11.75
CA ALA A 49 10.73 17.18 -11.89
C ALA A 49 11.32 17.50 -13.27
N ALA A 50 10.50 17.46 -14.34
CA ALA A 50 10.93 17.81 -15.68
C ALA A 50 11.28 19.29 -15.83
N ILE A 51 10.44 20.18 -15.30
CA ILE A 51 10.67 21.63 -15.28
C ILE A 51 11.97 21.95 -14.53
N LEU A 52 12.21 21.30 -13.38
CA LEU A 52 13.41 21.53 -12.57
C LEU A 52 14.69 21.01 -13.22
N ARG A 53 14.65 19.88 -13.95
CA ARG A 53 15.85 19.25 -14.51
C ARG A 53 16.35 19.83 -15.83
N LYS A 54 15.48 20.50 -16.62
CA LYS A 54 15.79 21.06 -17.96
C LYS A 54 16.69 20.14 -18.82
N ARG A 55 16.36 18.83 -18.90
CA ARG A 55 17.14 17.84 -19.66
C ARG A 55 16.65 17.74 -21.12
N LYS A 56 17.38 17.00 -21.96
CA LYS A 56 16.94 16.67 -23.34
C LYS A 56 15.74 15.70 -23.34
N LEU A 57 14.88 15.79 -24.34
CA LEU A 57 13.68 14.95 -24.54
C LEU A 57 13.97 13.43 -24.45
N ASP A 58 15.10 12.98 -24.98
CA ASP A 58 15.50 11.57 -24.97
C ASP A 58 15.64 10.98 -23.56
N TYR A 59 16.01 11.80 -22.57
CA TYR A 59 16.10 11.39 -21.18
C TYR A 59 14.72 11.11 -20.59
N TYR A 60 13.73 11.91 -20.96
CA TYR A 60 12.35 11.76 -20.48
C TYR A 60 11.71 10.50 -21.03
N LEU A 61 11.88 10.23 -22.34
CA LEU A 61 11.31 9.06 -23.00
C LEU A 61 11.96 7.76 -22.52
N ASN A 62 13.29 7.71 -22.47
CA ASN A 62 14.00 6.44 -22.20
C ASN A 62 14.08 6.08 -20.71
N LYS A 63 13.99 7.07 -19.81
CA LYS A 63 14.19 6.85 -18.37
C LYS A 63 12.98 7.23 -17.53
N LEU A 64 12.40 8.40 -17.77
CA LEU A 64 11.32 8.91 -16.91
C LEU A 64 9.98 8.21 -17.19
N LEU A 65 9.65 8.01 -18.46
CA LEU A 65 8.42 7.37 -18.89
C LEU A 65 8.27 5.93 -18.37
N PRO A 66 9.27 5.04 -18.51
CA PRO A 66 9.18 3.70 -17.92
C PRO A 66 9.15 3.74 -16.38
N GLU A 67 9.80 4.72 -15.73
CA GLU A 67 9.72 4.92 -14.28
C GLU A 67 8.31 5.32 -13.83
N ILE A 68 7.65 6.20 -14.57
CA ILE A 68 6.26 6.60 -14.33
C ILE A 68 5.35 5.39 -14.49
N LEU A 69 5.43 4.69 -15.62
CA LEU A 69 4.57 3.55 -15.90
C LEU A 69 4.77 2.42 -14.88
N GLN A 70 5.99 2.21 -14.38
CA GLN A 70 6.28 1.23 -13.34
C GLN A 70 5.64 1.61 -12.00
N SER A 71 5.74 2.86 -11.55
CA SER A 71 5.11 3.28 -10.29
C SER A 71 3.59 3.39 -10.39
N THR A 72 3.07 3.80 -11.54
CA THR A 72 1.64 3.81 -11.86
C THR A 72 1.10 2.38 -11.85
N SER A 73 1.79 1.43 -12.47
CA SER A 73 1.38 0.02 -12.48
C SER A 73 1.46 -0.60 -11.10
N PHE A 74 2.46 -0.26 -10.28
CA PHE A 74 2.51 -0.65 -8.87
C PHE A 74 1.26 -0.21 -8.09
N LEU A 75 0.93 1.08 -8.13
CA LEU A 75 -0.18 1.63 -7.35
C LEU A 75 -1.54 1.10 -7.85
N THR A 76 -1.70 1.01 -9.17
CA THR A 76 -2.88 0.43 -9.81
C THR A 76 -3.02 -1.05 -9.44
N ALA A 77 -1.95 -1.83 -9.56
CA ALA A 77 -1.96 -3.25 -9.22
C ALA A 77 -2.29 -3.48 -7.75
N ASN A 78 -1.77 -2.67 -6.82
CA ASN A 78 -2.09 -2.81 -5.40
C ASN A 78 -3.60 -2.68 -5.12
N GLY A 79 -4.25 -1.65 -5.69
CA GLY A 79 -5.69 -1.43 -5.52
C GLY A 79 -6.55 -2.47 -6.25
N SER A 80 -6.19 -2.80 -7.49
CA SER A 80 -6.91 -3.77 -8.31
C SER A 80 -6.81 -5.19 -7.74
N LEU A 81 -5.62 -5.63 -7.35
CA LEU A 81 -5.40 -6.94 -6.75
C LEU A 81 -6.10 -7.05 -5.41
N TYR A 82 -6.19 -5.97 -4.61
CA TYR A 82 -6.94 -5.99 -3.37
C TYR A 82 -8.40 -6.40 -3.61
N ILE A 83 -9.09 -5.77 -4.58
CA ILE A 83 -10.47 -6.13 -4.90
C ILE A 83 -10.57 -7.55 -5.46
N LEU A 84 -9.62 -7.97 -6.29
CA LEU A 84 -9.57 -9.32 -6.83
C LEU A 84 -9.46 -10.37 -5.71
N PHE A 85 -8.52 -10.22 -4.80
CA PHE A 85 -8.32 -11.12 -3.67
C PHE A 85 -9.48 -11.05 -2.66
N PHE A 86 -10.04 -9.86 -2.43
CA PHE A 86 -11.23 -9.68 -1.59
C PHE A 86 -12.41 -10.52 -2.08
N CYS A 87 -12.70 -10.47 -3.39
CA CYS A 87 -13.77 -11.24 -3.99
C CYS A 87 -13.45 -12.75 -4.07
N THR A 88 -12.21 -13.09 -4.39
CA THR A 88 -11.75 -14.49 -4.53
C THR A 88 -11.76 -15.20 -3.19
N LEU A 89 -11.24 -14.56 -2.14
CA LEU A 89 -11.22 -15.10 -0.79
C LEU A 89 -12.64 -15.35 -0.26
N ARG A 90 -13.59 -14.47 -0.59
CA ARG A 90 -15.01 -14.65 -0.27
C ARG A 90 -15.65 -15.84 -0.99
N ARG A 91 -15.24 -16.12 -2.24
CA ARG A 91 -15.70 -17.29 -3.01
C ARG A 91 -15.14 -18.59 -2.43
N ILE A 92 -13.86 -18.60 -2.03
CA ILE A 92 -13.21 -19.77 -1.43
C ILE A 92 -13.79 -20.08 -0.05
N LEU A 93 -13.93 -19.07 0.81
CA LEU A 93 -14.36 -19.25 2.20
C LEU A 93 -15.88 -19.32 2.39
N GLY A 94 -16.67 -18.95 1.38
CA GLY A 94 -18.13 -18.97 1.44
C GLY A 94 -18.77 -17.98 2.42
N LYS A 95 -17.98 -17.27 3.25
CA LYS A 95 -18.37 -16.17 4.16
C LYS A 95 -17.20 -15.19 4.33
N PHE A 96 -17.47 -13.98 4.85
CA PHE A 96 -16.40 -13.08 5.31
C PHE A 96 -16.08 -13.39 6.78
N TYR A 97 -14.80 -13.42 7.11
CA TYR A 97 -14.33 -13.44 8.50
C TYR A 97 -13.72 -12.07 8.82
N PHE A 98 -13.67 -11.67 10.09
CA PHE A 98 -13.13 -10.35 10.45
C PHE A 98 -11.73 -10.07 9.88
N TRP A 99 -10.89 -11.11 9.79
CA TRP A 99 -9.54 -11.03 9.23
C TRP A 99 -9.50 -11.03 7.69
N SER A 100 -10.46 -11.68 7.03
CA SER A 100 -10.38 -11.97 5.60
C SER A 100 -10.35 -10.71 4.71
N PRO A 101 -11.18 -9.67 4.91
CA PRO A 101 -11.13 -8.48 4.07
C PRO A 101 -9.95 -7.56 4.39
N GLY A 102 -9.40 -7.67 5.62
CA GLY A 102 -8.20 -6.97 6.04
C GLY A 102 -6.95 -7.70 5.57
N PHE A 103 -6.29 -8.45 6.46
CA PHE A 103 -5.02 -9.10 6.12
C PHE A 103 -5.16 -10.17 5.03
N GLY A 104 -6.28 -10.90 4.97
CA GLY A 104 -6.45 -12.00 4.01
C GLY A 104 -6.36 -11.54 2.56
N ALA A 105 -7.01 -10.43 2.22
CA ALA A 105 -6.97 -9.85 0.88
C ALA A 105 -5.80 -8.87 0.68
N ALA A 106 -5.46 -8.07 1.69
CA ALA A 106 -4.45 -7.02 1.56
C ALA A 106 -3.01 -7.55 1.49
N LEU A 107 -2.66 -8.56 2.31
CA LEU A 107 -1.29 -9.11 2.31
C LEU A 107 -0.86 -9.67 0.94
N PRO A 108 -1.62 -10.58 0.28
CA PRO A 108 -1.21 -11.10 -1.01
C PRO A 108 -1.24 -10.01 -2.10
N ALA A 109 -2.21 -9.08 -2.05
CA ALA A 109 -2.29 -7.97 -2.99
C ALA A 109 -1.04 -7.08 -2.92
N SER A 110 -0.68 -6.63 -1.71
CA SER A 110 0.48 -5.75 -1.50
C SER A 110 1.80 -6.47 -1.71
N TYR A 111 1.89 -7.77 -1.44
CA TYR A 111 3.08 -8.56 -1.74
C TYR A 111 3.34 -8.68 -3.24
N ILE A 112 2.31 -8.92 -4.06
CA ILE A 112 2.48 -8.96 -5.51
C ILE A 112 2.79 -7.56 -6.05
N ALA A 113 2.11 -6.54 -5.52
CA ALA A 113 2.36 -5.16 -5.94
C ALA A 113 3.82 -4.74 -5.67
N ILE A 114 4.36 -4.97 -4.47
CA ILE A 114 5.73 -4.51 -4.13
C ILE A 114 6.80 -5.14 -5.02
N LEU A 115 6.55 -6.33 -5.59
CA LEU A 115 7.45 -6.98 -6.54
C LEU A 115 7.54 -6.23 -7.88
N ILE A 116 6.48 -5.52 -8.28
CA ILE A 116 6.43 -4.67 -9.48
C ILE A 116 7.23 -3.38 -9.29
N GLU A 117 7.21 -2.82 -8.07
CA GLU A 117 7.89 -1.56 -7.75
C GLU A 117 9.42 -1.68 -7.79
N ARG A 118 10.11 -0.59 -8.11
CA ARG A 118 11.58 -0.60 -8.27
C ARG A 118 12.31 -0.73 -6.94
N LYS A 119 13.34 -1.59 -6.87
CA LYS A 119 14.12 -1.86 -5.63
C LYS A 119 14.60 -0.61 -4.89
N SER A 120 15.02 0.44 -5.62
CA SER A 120 15.48 1.71 -5.04
C SER A 120 14.40 2.46 -4.25
N ARG A 121 13.12 2.37 -4.65
CA ARG A 121 12.01 3.07 -3.97
C ARG A 121 11.39 2.27 -2.83
N ARG A 122 11.54 0.94 -2.84
CA ARG A 122 10.93 0.04 -1.83
C ARG A 122 11.32 0.43 -0.40
N GLY A 123 12.58 0.76 -0.15
CA GLY A 123 13.04 1.14 1.19
C GLY A 123 12.32 2.38 1.73
N LEU A 124 12.27 3.46 0.95
CA LEU A 124 11.59 4.69 1.35
C LEU A 124 10.08 4.48 1.53
N LEU A 125 9.46 3.71 0.64
CA LEU A 125 8.03 3.39 0.71
C LEU A 125 7.70 2.58 1.97
N THR A 126 8.55 1.61 2.35
CA THR A 126 8.37 0.83 3.57
C THR A 126 8.45 1.70 4.82
N ILE A 127 9.41 2.63 4.90
CA ILE A 127 9.50 3.56 6.04
C ILE A 127 8.22 4.39 6.14
N TYR A 128 7.78 4.95 5.01
CA TYR A 128 6.59 5.78 4.96
C TYR A 128 5.33 5.01 5.38
N MET A 129 5.13 3.81 4.85
CA MET A 129 4.00 2.95 5.21
C MET A 129 4.06 2.46 6.66
N ALA A 130 5.24 2.11 7.18
CA ALA A 130 5.42 1.71 8.57
C ALA A 130 5.09 2.85 9.53
N ASN A 131 5.52 4.06 9.21
CA ASN A 131 5.16 5.24 9.99
C ASN A 131 3.65 5.50 9.96
N LEU A 132 3.05 5.51 8.76
CA LEU A 132 1.61 5.71 8.61
C LEU A 132 0.79 4.64 9.35
N ALA A 133 1.23 3.39 9.31
CA ALA A 133 0.59 2.30 10.04
C ALA A 133 0.68 2.52 11.57
N THR A 134 1.82 3.00 12.06
CA THR A 134 2.02 3.28 13.49
C THR A 134 1.16 4.46 13.96
N GLU A 135 1.06 5.52 13.15
CA GLU A 135 0.15 6.64 13.39
C GLU A 135 -1.32 6.16 13.42
N THR A 136 -1.70 5.32 12.46
CA THR A 136 -3.06 4.76 12.39
C THR A 136 -3.36 3.90 13.61
N LEU A 137 -2.41 3.07 14.06
CA LEU A 137 -2.54 2.25 15.28
C LEU A 137 -2.69 3.12 16.52
N PHE A 138 -1.90 4.19 16.64
CA PHE A 138 -2.00 5.14 17.75
C PHE A 138 -3.39 5.80 17.78
N ARG A 139 -3.85 6.32 16.64
CA ARG A 139 -5.18 6.94 16.52
C ARG A 139 -6.31 5.97 16.82
N MET A 140 -6.20 4.71 16.37
CA MET A 140 -7.15 3.66 16.73
C MET A 140 -7.12 3.33 18.23
N GLY A 141 -5.95 3.36 18.88
CA GLY A 141 -5.81 3.15 20.31
C GLY A 141 -6.43 4.27 21.14
N VAL A 142 -6.24 5.52 20.70
CA VAL A 142 -6.83 6.72 21.33
C VAL A 142 -8.35 6.71 21.17
N SER A 143 -8.87 6.42 19.96
CA SER A 143 -10.33 6.42 19.71
C SER A 143 -11.07 5.32 20.49
N ARG A 144 -10.39 4.24 20.85
CA ARG A 144 -10.92 3.14 21.67
C ARG A 144 -10.71 3.35 23.18
N GLY A 145 -10.14 4.49 23.59
CA GLY A 145 -9.86 4.79 25.00
C GLY A 145 -8.76 3.93 25.63
N MET A 146 -7.98 3.20 24.82
CA MET A 146 -6.90 2.34 25.32
C MET A 146 -5.63 3.13 25.67
N ILE A 147 -5.44 4.28 25.04
CA ILE A 147 -4.25 5.13 25.18
C ILE A 147 -4.73 6.55 25.47
N THR A 148 -4.20 7.17 26.54
CA THR A 148 -4.45 8.59 26.80
C THR A 148 -3.78 9.44 25.73
N PRO A 149 -4.45 10.47 25.19
CA PRO A 149 -3.87 11.32 24.15
C PRO A 149 -2.67 12.10 24.71
N VAL A 150 -1.46 11.65 24.39
CA VAL A 150 -0.21 12.33 24.74
C VAL A 150 0.07 13.42 23.71
N ARG A 151 0.40 14.65 24.15
CA ARG A 151 0.83 15.73 23.25
C ARG A 151 2.03 15.27 22.41
N HIS A 152 1.88 15.31 21.09
CA HIS A 152 2.90 14.86 20.10
C HIS A 152 3.27 13.37 20.14
N GLY A 153 2.41 12.48 20.66
CA GLY A 153 2.67 11.03 20.68
C GLY A 153 2.97 10.42 19.30
N GLU A 154 2.37 10.96 18.23
CA GLU A 154 2.61 10.56 16.84
C GLU A 154 4.07 10.80 16.41
N VAL A 155 4.69 11.88 16.89
CA VAL A 155 6.08 12.24 16.57
C VAL A 155 7.06 11.29 17.24
N LEU A 156 6.81 10.91 18.49
CA LEU A 156 7.67 9.99 19.22
C LEU A 156 7.63 8.59 18.60
N LEU A 157 6.44 8.14 18.19
CA LEU A 157 6.26 6.89 17.45
C LEU A 157 6.99 6.91 16.10
N PHE A 158 6.91 8.01 15.36
CA PHE A 158 7.69 8.20 14.13
C PHE A 158 9.20 8.10 14.40
N CYS A 159 9.71 8.79 15.42
CA CYS A 159 11.13 8.75 15.77
C CYS A 159 11.61 7.32 16.10
N VAL A 160 10.83 6.56 16.88
CA VAL A 160 11.16 5.18 17.26
C VAL A 160 11.15 4.25 16.03
N THR A 161 10.11 4.33 15.20
CA THR A 161 10.00 3.49 14.00
C THR A 161 11.11 3.80 12.98
N ALA A 162 11.41 5.08 12.75
CA ALA A 162 12.50 5.50 11.87
C ALA A 162 13.88 5.06 12.41
N ALA A 163 14.11 5.19 13.73
CA ALA A 163 15.35 4.76 14.36
C ALA A 163 15.56 3.24 14.25
N LEU A 164 14.51 2.44 14.53
CA LEU A 164 14.56 0.99 14.39
C LEU A 164 14.82 0.57 12.94
N PHE A 165 14.15 1.20 11.98
CA PHE A 165 14.35 0.89 10.57
C PHE A 165 15.78 1.22 10.10
N MET A 166 16.31 2.39 10.47
CA MET A 166 17.69 2.75 10.16
C MET A 166 18.68 1.79 10.82
N PHE A 167 18.43 1.35 12.06
CA PHE A 167 19.25 0.37 12.75
C PHE A 167 19.26 -0.98 12.01
N PHE A 168 18.10 -1.51 11.63
CA PHE A 168 18.01 -2.77 10.88
C PHE A 168 18.61 -2.66 9.47
N PHE A 169 18.43 -1.54 8.78
CA PHE A 169 19.07 -1.33 7.47
C PHE A 169 20.59 -1.27 7.59
N ARG A 170 21.12 -0.55 8.58
CA ARG A 170 22.56 -0.49 8.85
C ARG A 170 23.12 -1.87 9.20
N TYR A 171 22.39 -2.64 10.00
CA TYR A 171 22.79 -3.99 10.41
C TYR A 171 22.85 -4.93 9.21
N VAL A 172 21.79 -4.99 8.39
CA VAL A 172 21.76 -5.83 7.18
C VAL A 172 22.85 -5.45 6.19
N VAL A 173 23.09 -4.16 5.96
CA VAL A 173 24.17 -3.69 5.08
C VAL A 173 25.55 -4.08 5.62
N ASN A 174 25.80 -3.91 6.93
CA ASN A 174 27.06 -4.32 7.55
C ASN A 174 27.25 -5.83 7.47
N THR A 175 26.20 -6.64 7.72
CA THR A 175 26.28 -8.10 7.61
C THR A 175 26.62 -8.55 6.19
N PHE A 176 26.05 -7.90 5.16
CA PHE A 176 26.41 -8.18 3.76
C PHE A 176 27.86 -7.80 3.42
N LEU A 177 28.39 -6.71 4.00
CA LEU A 177 29.77 -6.27 3.81
C LEU A 177 30.80 -7.13 4.55
N THR A 178 30.43 -7.80 5.64
CA THR A 178 31.32 -8.74 6.37
C THR A 178 31.36 -10.15 5.76
N LEU A 179 30.48 -10.45 4.81
CA LEU A 179 30.34 -11.75 4.14
C LEU A 179 30.82 -11.75 2.67
N SER A 180 31.42 -10.66 2.19
CA SER A 180 32.15 -10.54 0.92
C SER A 180 33.61 -10.19 1.19
#